data_AF-A0AAV0Y4Z8-F1
#
_entry.id   AF-A0AAV0Y4Z8-F1
#
_cell.length_a   1.000
_cell.length_b   1.000
_cell.length_c   1.000
_cell.angle_alpha   90.00
_cell.angle_beta   90.00
_cell.angle_gamma   90.00
#
_symmetry.space_group_name_H-M   'P 1'
#
loop_
_entity.id
_entity.type
_entity.pdbx_description
1 polymer ?
#
loop_
_entity_poly.entity_id
_entity_poly.type
_entity_poly.pdbx_seq_one_letter_code
_entity_poly.pdbx_strand_id
1 'polypeptide(L)'
;MFSLYMAQKEEFQRHGLLVFDEISTCESIAVNSANLTYTGLVDFGEEGEKGKTFSDKANHGLVFMFIPLEDNYAQPVGVASKGPTKGVVLTQLVIKAITTRKSRSVYPWNCM
;
A
#
# COMPACT_ATOMS: atom_id res chain seq x y z
N MET A 1 2.94 15.27 0.61
CA MET A 1 4.36 15.60 0.91
C MET A 1 5.30 14.98 -0.14
N PHE A 2 5.23 13.67 -0.41
CA PHE A 2 6.01 13.01 -1.47
C PHE A 2 5.75 13.54 -2.90
N SER A 3 4.49 13.81 -3.24
CA SER A 3 4.11 14.34 -4.57
C SER A 3 4.80 15.67 -4.90
N LEU A 4 4.83 16.60 -3.92
CA LEU A 4 5.51 17.88 -4.04
C LEU A 4 7.03 17.72 -4.19
N TYR A 5 7.62 16.75 -3.48
CA TYR A 5 9.04 16.43 -3.57
C TYR A 5 9.43 15.92 -4.97
N MET A 6 8.65 14.99 -5.52
CA MET A 6 8.89 14.44 -6.86
C MET A 6 8.59 15.45 -7.98
N ALA A 7 7.65 16.37 -7.78
CA ALA A 7 7.34 17.42 -8.76
C ALA A 7 8.49 18.41 -8.98
N GLN A 8 9.36 18.57 -7.99
CA GLN A 8 10.53 19.44 -8.06
C GLN A 8 11.73 18.80 -8.77
N LYS A 9 11.65 17.51 -9.12
CA LYS A 9 12.73 16.74 -9.75
C LYS A 9 12.60 16.74 -11.28
N GLU A 10 13.73 16.60 -11.96
CA GLU A 10 13.80 16.44 -13.42
C GLU A 10 13.12 15.15 -13.89
N GLU A 11 12.70 15.09 -15.16
CA GLU A 11 11.89 13.99 -15.69
C GLU A 11 12.56 12.62 -15.50
N PHE A 12 13.86 12.52 -15.76
CA PHE A 12 14.62 11.27 -15.56
C PHE A 12 14.74 10.88 -14.08
N GLN A 13 14.79 11.85 -13.17
CA GLN A 13 14.90 11.62 -11.73
C GLN A 13 13.60 11.12 -11.10
N ARG A 14 12.46 11.24 -11.81
CA ARG A 14 11.17 10.68 -11.39
C ARG A 14 11.03 9.20 -11.72
N HIS A 15 11.97 8.64 -12.47
CA HIS A 15 12.02 7.21 -12.74
C HIS A 15 12.58 6.46 -11.54
N GLY A 16 11.99 5.31 -11.28
CA GLY A 16 12.25 4.54 -10.07
C GLY A 16 11.77 3.11 -10.22
N LEU A 17 12.17 2.30 -9.26
CA LEU A 17 11.80 0.91 -9.11
C LEU A 17 10.55 0.84 -8.23
N LEU A 18 9.58 0.05 -8.68
CA LEU A 18 8.48 -0.39 -7.83
C LEU A 18 8.82 -1.79 -7.34
N VAL A 19 9.15 -1.89 -6.06
CA VAL A 19 9.46 -3.16 -5.38
C VAL A 19 8.22 -3.55 -4.58
N PHE A 20 7.92 -4.83 -4.51
CA PHE A 20 6.88 -5.32 -3.61
C PHE A 20 7.28 -6.69 -3.05
N ASP A 21 6.83 -6.95 -1.84
CA ASP A 21 7.08 -8.22 -1.16
C ASP A 21 5.94 -8.54 -0.18
N GLU A 22 5.80 -9.83 0.14
CA GLU A 22 4.78 -10.32 1.06
C GLU A 22 5.43 -10.80 2.37
N ILE A 23 4.91 -10.29 3.49
CA ILE A 23 5.42 -10.59 4.83
C ILE A 23 4.33 -11.31 5.62
N SER A 24 4.64 -12.44 6.24
CA SER A 24 3.72 -13.10 7.17
C SER A 24 3.58 -12.28 8.46
N THR A 25 2.35 -11.96 8.86
CA THR A 25 2.04 -11.22 10.08
C THR A 25 1.40 -12.13 11.13
N CYS A 26 1.63 -11.84 12.40
CA CYS A 26 0.91 -12.50 13.48
C CYS A 26 -0.53 -12.00 13.53
N GLU A 27 -1.50 -12.92 13.56
CA GLU A 27 -2.91 -12.59 13.67
C GLU A 27 -3.22 -11.91 15.00
N SER A 28 -3.48 -10.61 14.97
CA SER A 28 -3.88 -9.84 16.14
C SER A 28 -4.93 -8.82 15.74
N ILE A 29 -5.85 -8.52 16.65
CA ILE A 29 -6.85 -7.47 16.47
C ILE A 29 -6.60 -6.46 17.57
N ALA A 30 -6.33 -5.22 17.17
CA ALA A 30 -6.27 -4.10 18.10
C ALA A 30 -7.45 -3.17 17.84
N VAL A 31 -8.04 -2.67 18.91
CA VAL A 31 -9.15 -1.71 18.84
C VAL A 31 -8.60 -0.34 19.13
N ASN A 32 -8.77 0.58 18.20
CA ASN A 32 -8.51 1.99 18.47
C ASN A 32 -9.79 2.61 19.02
N SER A 33 -9.85 2.78 20.34
CA SER A 33 -11.01 3.34 21.05
C SER A 33 -11.25 4.82 20.76
N ALA A 34 -10.26 5.56 20.22
CA ALA A 34 -10.45 6.96 19.83
C ALA A 34 -11.25 7.09 18.52
N ASN A 35 -11.01 6.19 17.56
CA ASN A 35 -11.65 6.23 16.24
C ASN A 35 -12.68 5.12 16.03
N LEU A 36 -12.87 4.24 17.04
CA LEU A 36 -13.70 3.03 16.98
C LEU A 36 -13.36 2.13 15.78
N THR A 37 -12.09 2.12 15.36
CA THR A 37 -11.61 1.29 14.25
C THR A 37 -10.90 0.04 14.76
N TYR A 38 -11.06 -1.05 14.03
CA TYR A 38 -10.35 -2.30 14.26
C TYR A 38 -9.13 -2.33 13.33
N THR A 39 -7.94 -2.56 13.90
CA THR A 39 -6.71 -2.80 13.15
C THR A 39 -6.34 -4.27 13.22
N GLY A 40 -5.74 -4.81 12.16
CA GLY A 40 -5.34 -6.22 12.05
C GLY A 40 -6.38 -7.15 11.40
N LEU A 41 -7.42 -6.58 10.79
CA LEU A 41 -8.31 -7.28 9.85
C LEU A 41 -7.79 -7.14 8.42
N VAL A 42 -8.32 -7.96 7.49
CA VAL A 42 -8.06 -7.81 6.06
C VAL A 42 -8.43 -6.38 5.61
N ASP A 43 -7.49 -5.72 4.96
CA ASP A 43 -7.68 -4.39 4.39
C ASP A 43 -6.88 -4.28 3.08
N PHE A 44 -7.58 -4.44 1.97
CA PHE A 44 -7.09 -4.16 0.62
C PHE A 44 -7.42 -2.74 0.17
N GLY A 45 -7.92 -1.90 1.08
CA GLY A 45 -8.19 -0.52 0.80
C GLY A 45 -9.64 -0.08 0.67
N GLU A 46 -9.85 1.14 0.18
CA GLU A 46 -11.21 1.70 -0.03
C GLU A 46 -12.03 0.94 -1.08
N GLU A 47 -11.38 0.31 -2.06
CA GLU A 47 -12.02 -0.49 -3.11
C GLU A 47 -11.95 -2.00 -2.87
N GLY A 48 -11.28 -2.41 -1.79
CA GLY A 48 -11.02 -3.81 -1.46
C GLY A 48 -12.04 -4.42 -0.50
N GLU A 49 -12.06 -5.76 -0.42
CA GLU A 49 -12.79 -6.43 0.65
C GLU A 49 -12.14 -6.12 2.00
N LYS A 50 -12.88 -5.46 2.88
CA LYS A 50 -12.49 -5.27 4.28
C LYS A 50 -13.01 -6.42 5.12
N GLY A 51 -12.18 -6.94 6.01
CA GLY A 51 -12.59 -7.93 7.00
C GLY A 51 -13.72 -7.36 7.85
N LYS A 52 -14.89 -8.01 7.84
CA LYS A 52 -16.07 -7.56 8.59
C LYS A 52 -16.23 -8.31 9.91
N THR A 53 -15.56 -9.46 10.02
CA THR A 53 -15.70 -10.38 11.13
C THR A 53 -14.36 -10.63 11.80
N PHE A 54 -14.36 -10.96 13.10
CA PHE A 54 -13.16 -11.36 13.84
C PHE A 54 -12.47 -12.63 13.30
N SER A 55 -13.12 -13.35 12.39
CA SER A 55 -12.51 -14.44 11.60
C SER A 55 -11.56 -13.94 10.52
N ASP A 56 -11.69 -12.68 10.09
CA ASP A 56 -10.99 -12.11 8.93
C ASP A 56 -9.72 -11.39 9.37
N LYS A 57 -8.96 -12.03 10.26
CA LYS A 57 -7.67 -11.54 10.71
C LYS A 57 -6.67 -11.58 9.56
N ALA A 58 -5.89 -10.52 9.44
CA ALA A 58 -4.79 -10.49 8.50
C ALA A 58 -3.58 -11.26 9.08
N ASN A 59 -3.09 -12.22 8.31
CA ASN A 59 -1.91 -13.02 8.59
C ASN A 59 -0.81 -12.82 7.53
N HIS A 60 -1.08 -12.03 6.49
CA HIS A 60 -0.10 -11.64 5.49
C HIS A 60 -0.24 -10.13 5.21
N GLY A 61 0.89 -9.43 5.11
CA GLY A 61 0.97 -8.04 4.67
C GLY A 61 1.71 -7.96 3.36
N LEU A 62 1.07 -7.45 2.31
CA LEU A 62 1.72 -7.16 1.04
C LEU A 62 2.18 -5.71 1.06
N VAL A 63 3.47 -5.48 0.88
CA VAL A 63 4.08 -4.15 0.93
C VAL A 63 4.60 -3.77 -0.45
N PHE A 64 4.18 -2.61 -0.94
CA PHE A 64 4.73 -1.94 -2.10
C PHE A 64 5.68 -0.83 -1.65
N MET A 65 6.80 -0.68 -2.33
CA MET A 65 7.77 0.37 -2.08
C MET A 65 8.21 0.98 -3.40
N PHE A 66 8.10 2.30 -3.52
CA PHE A 66 8.69 3.01 -4.64
C PHE A 66 10.03 3.61 -4.23
N ILE A 67 11.06 3.33 -5.03
CA ILE A 67 12.44 3.79 -4.83
C ILE A 67 12.89 4.53 -6.10
N PRO A 68 13.13 5.84 -6.06
CA PRO A 68 13.70 6.59 -7.17
C PRO A 68 15.12 6.12 -7.49
N LEU A 69 15.55 6.20 -8.74
CA LEU A 69 16.89 5.77 -9.14
C LEU A 69 18.01 6.71 -8.68
N GLU A 70 17.74 8.02 -8.66
CA GLU A 70 18.72 9.06 -8.31
C GLU A 70 18.46 9.68 -6.93
N ASP A 71 17.81 8.95 -6.03
CA ASP A 71 17.45 9.46 -4.72
C ASP A 71 17.40 8.37 -3.65
N ASN A 72 17.57 8.77 -2.38
CA ASN A 72 17.54 7.86 -1.23
C ASN A 72 16.19 7.90 -0.50
N TYR A 73 15.14 8.33 -1.19
CA TYR A 73 13.79 8.37 -0.64
C TYR A 73 13.06 7.06 -0.92
N ALA A 74 12.33 6.52 0.06
CA ALA A 74 11.49 5.35 -0.13
C ALA A 74 10.11 5.61 0.47
N GLN A 75 9.05 5.32 -0.28
CA GLN A 75 7.68 5.36 0.24
C GLN A 75 7.09 3.94 0.29
N PRO A 76 6.93 3.35 1.48
CA PRO A 76 6.21 2.10 1.64
C PRO A 76 4.70 2.33 1.69
N VAL A 77 3.94 1.40 1.11
CA VAL A 77 2.48 1.26 1.23
C VAL A 77 2.18 -0.21 1.45
N GLY A 78 1.55 -0.53 2.58
CA GLY A 78 1.19 -1.90 2.92
C GLY A 78 -0.32 -2.11 2.85
N VAL A 79 -0.73 -3.27 2.35
CA VAL A 79 -2.10 -3.78 2.47
C VAL A 79 -2.09 -5.07 3.29
N ALA A 80 -3.14 -5.28 4.08
CA ALA A 80 -3.26 -6.42 4.98
C ALA A 80 -4.23 -7.45 4.39
N SER A 81 -3.86 -8.73 4.41
CA SER A 81 -4.59 -9.80 3.75
C SER A 81 -4.67 -11.06 4.60
N LYS A 82 -5.68 -11.89 4.31
CA LYS A 82 -5.86 -13.20 4.93
C LYS A 82 -5.45 -14.28 3.94
N GLY A 83 -4.28 -14.85 4.17
CA GLY A 83 -3.56 -15.74 3.28
C GLY A 83 -2.79 -14.96 2.23
N PRO A 84 -2.06 -15.68 1.36
CA PRO A 84 -1.30 -15.06 0.27
C PRO A 84 -2.20 -14.28 -0.67
N THR A 85 -1.70 -13.13 -1.16
CA THR A 85 -2.50 -12.27 -2.02
C THR A 85 -2.78 -12.96 -3.35
N LYS A 86 -4.06 -13.10 -3.71
CA LYS A 86 -4.46 -13.71 -5.00
C LYS A 86 -3.84 -12.93 -6.15
N GLY A 87 -3.29 -13.62 -7.15
CA GLY A 87 -2.61 -12.99 -8.29
C GLY A 87 -3.45 -11.96 -9.05
N VAL A 88 -4.76 -12.15 -9.12
CA VAL A 88 -5.69 -11.17 -9.73
C VAL A 88 -5.72 -9.85 -8.94
N VAL A 89 -5.80 -9.94 -7.61
CA VAL A 89 -5.78 -8.78 -6.70
C VAL A 89 -4.42 -8.11 -6.72
N LEU A 90 -3.33 -8.89 -6.70
CA LEU A 90 -1.97 -8.38 -6.84
C LEU A 90 -1.81 -7.56 -8.14
N THR A 91 -2.30 -8.09 -9.27
CA THR A 91 -2.24 -7.41 -10.56
C THR A 91 -3.03 -6.10 -10.55
N GLN A 92 -4.23 -6.10 -9.95
CA GLN A 92 -5.03 -4.89 -9.79
C GLN A 92 -4.30 -3.83 -8.94
N LEU A 93 -3.70 -4.23 -7.82
CA LEU A 93 -2.93 -3.35 -6.94
C LEU A 93 -1.70 -2.77 -7.65
N VAL A 94 -0.96 -3.60 -8.42
CA VAL A 94 0.20 -3.14 -9.21
C VAL A 94 -0.24 -2.14 -10.29
N ILE A 95 -1.29 -2.44 -11.05
CA ILE A 95 -1.82 -1.53 -12.08
C ILE A 95 -2.28 -0.22 -11.43
N LYS A 96 -2.97 -0.29 -10.29
CA LYS A 96 -3.41 0.87 -9.54
C LYS A 96 -2.24 1.69 -9.01
N ALA A 97 -1.18 1.06 -8.52
CA ALA A 97 0.05 1.73 -8.09
C ALA A 97 0.72 2.49 -9.25
N ILE A 98 0.85 1.85 -10.41
CA ILE A 98 1.44 2.47 -11.61
C ILE A 98 0.56 3.64 -12.12
N THR A 99 -0.76 3.44 -12.15
CA THR A 99 -1.73 4.41 -12.67
C THR A 99 -1.85 5.62 -11.75
N THR A 100 -1.89 5.40 -10.44
CA THR A 100 -1.89 6.47 -9.43
C THR A 100 -0.59 7.28 -9.52
N ARG A 101 0.55 6.63 -9.77
CA ARG A 101 1.83 7.32 -10.02
C ARG A 101 1.80 8.18 -11.28
N LYS A 102 1.26 7.66 -12.38
CA LYS A 102 1.29 8.32 -13.70
C LYS A 102 0.27 9.45 -13.81
N SER A 103 -0.90 9.30 -13.19
CA SER A 103 -2.01 10.26 -13.31
C SER A 103 -1.85 11.50 -12.42
N ARG A 104 -1.04 11.47 -11.36
CA ARG A 104 -1.09 12.50 -10.30
C ARG A 104 0.29 12.91 -9.77
N SER A 105 0.75 14.07 -10.23
CA SER A 105 1.77 14.91 -9.59
C SER A 105 1.29 15.51 -8.23
N VAL A 106 0.05 15.26 -7.77
CA VAL A 106 -0.59 16.09 -6.71
C VAL A 106 -1.39 15.37 -5.60
N TYR A 107 -1.63 14.06 -5.59
CA TYR A 107 -2.41 13.45 -4.48
C TYR A 107 -1.55 12.58 -3.56
N PRO A 108 -1.76 12.66 -2.23
CA PRO A 108 -1.06 11.78 -1.31
C PRO A 108 -1.47 10.33 -1.58
N TRP A 109 -0.46 9.48 -1.70
CA TRP A 109 -0.56 8.03 -1.52
C TRP A 109 -0.94 7.75 -0.07
N ASN A 110 -2.17 8.13 0.31
CA ASN A 110 -2.77 7.69 1.56
C ASN A 110 -3.25 6.26 1.35
N CYS A 111 -3.07 5.43 2.39
CA CYS A 111 -3.31 3.99 2.42
C CYS A 111 -4.27 3.55 1.34
N MET A 112 -3.73 2.76 0.40
CA MET A 112 -4.56 2.10 -0.58
C MET A 112 -5.59 1.29 0.18
#